data_AF-A0A6B3FPM7-F1
#
_entry.id   AF-A0A6B3FPM7-F1
#
_cell.length_a   1.000
_cell.length_b   1.000
_cell.length_c   1.000
_cell.angle_alpha   90.00
_cell.angle_beta   90.00
_cell.angle_gamma   90.00
#
_symmetry.space_group_name_H-M   'P 1'
#
loop_
_entity.id
_entity.type
_entity.pdbx_description
1 polymer ?
#
loop_
_entity_poly.entity_id
_entity_poly.type
_entity_poly.pdbx_seq_one_letter_code
_entity_poly.pdbx_strand_id
1 'polypeptide(L)'
;MTDNIFATSVFFKLAIGGSDLGAFHTCSGLGAEVEMETYAEGGNNGFTWQLPGRITWTNITLTRPVTADTMKIARWLNETIQRVEPKDGE
;
A
#
# COMPACT_ATOMS: atom_id res chain seq x y z
N MET A 1 10.59 33.84 1.06
CA MET A 1 9.36 33.19 1.55
C MET A 1 9.29 31.87 0.82
N THR A 2 9.60 30.77 1.49
CA THR A 2 9.84 29.46 0.86
C THR A 2 8.55 28.89 0.26
N ASP A 3 8.57 28.66 -1.05
CA ASP A 3 7.51 28.08 -1.90
C ASP A 3 7.23 26.58 -1.63
N ASN A 4 7.41 26.11 -0.38
CA ASN A 4 7.10 24.74 -0.02
C ASN A 4 5.66 24.65 0.48
N ILE A 5 4.73 24.51 -0.47
CA ILE A 5 3.34 24.15 -0.20
C ILE A 5 3.32 22.67 0.22
N PHE A 6 2.95 22.40 1.46
CA PHE A 6 2.72 21.03 1.92
C PHE A 6 1.44 20.48 1.30
N ALA A 7 1.52 19.27 0.74
CA ALA A 7 0.34 18.59 0.22
C ALA A 7 -0.55 18.14 1.38
N THR A 8 -1.84 18.49 1.31
CA THR A 8 -2.85 18.01 2.24
C THR A 8 -3.53 16.76 1.66
N SER A 9 -3.82 15.76 2.49
CA SER A 9 -4.45 14.49 2.11
C SER A 9 -5.93 14.58 1.70
N VAL A 10 -6.49 15.78 1.55
CA VAL A 10 -7.94 15.98 1.39
C VAL A 10 -8.44 15.58 -0.01
N PHE A 11 -7.57 15.55 -1.02
CA PHE A 11 -7.98 15.23 -2.39
C PHE A 11 -6.99 14.32 -3.09
N PHE A 12 -7.42 13.09 -3.37
CA PHE A 12 -6.66 12.12 -4.13
C PHE A 12 -7.59 11.25 -4.98
N LYS A 13 -7.02 10.69 -6.04
CA LYS A 13 -7.70 9.75 -6.95
C LYS A 13 -6.96 8.43 -6.94
N LEU A 14 -7.71 7.34 -7.10
CA LEU A 14 -7.16 6.00 -7.21
C LEU A 14 -7.17 5.56 -8.68
N ALA A 15 -6.00 5.19 -9.18
CA ALA A 15 -5.86 4.50 -10.46
C ALA A 15 -5.08 3.20 -10.25
N ILE A 16 -5.60 2.08 -10.76
CA ILE A 16 -4.97 0.76 -10.66
C ILE A 16 -4.79 0.20 -12.06
N GLY A 17 -3.55 -0.12 -12.46
CA GLY A 17 -3.27 -0.76 -13.74
C GLY A 17 -3.75 0.01 -14.97
N GLY A 18 -3.77 1.35 -14.90
CA GLY A 18 -4.29 2.23 -15.96
C GLY A 18 -5.80 2.50 -15.90
N SER A 19 -6.55 1.82 -15.02
CA SER A 19 -7.97 2.06 -14.80
C SER A 19 -8.18 3.15 -13.74
N ASP A 20 -8.81 4.26 -14.12
CA ASP A 20 -9.22 5.31 -13.17
C ASP A 20 -10.48 4.89 -12.39
N LEU A 21 -10.33 4.72 -11.08
CA LEU A 21 -11.39 4.33 -10.16
C LEU A 21 -12.06 5.53 -9.49
N GLY A 22 -11.57 6.74 -9.75
CA GLY A 22 -12.11 8.00 -9.25
C GLY A 22 -11.58 8.43 -7.89
N ALA A 23 -12.29 9.37 -7.26
CA ALA A 23 -11.91 9.94 -5.97
C ALA A 23 -12.32 9.04 -4.79
N PHE A 24 -11.52 9.11 -3.72
CA PHE A 24 -11.75 8.44 -2.44
C PHE A 24 -11.59 9.42 -1.29
N HIS A 25 -12.25 9.13 -0.17
CA HIS A 25 -12.20 10.00 1.01
C HIS A 25 -11.07 9.63 1.96
N THR A 26 -10.80 8.33 2.12
CA THR A 26 -9.70 7.86 2.97
C THR A 26 -8.89 6.77 2.28
N CYS A 27 -7.60 6.75 2.60
CA CYS A 27 -6.64 5.73 2.20
C CYS A 27 -5.76 5.43 3.41
N SER A 28 -5.67 4.16 3.80
CA SER A 28 -4.84 3.68 4.89
C SER A 28 -4.08 2.42 4.47
N GLY A 29 -3.02 2.10 5.22
CA GLY A 29 -2.22 0.90 4.94
C GLY A 29 -1.29 1.02 3.73
N LEU A 30 -0.92 2.25 3.35
CA LEU A 30 0.22 2.48 2.45
C LEU A 30 1.50 2.54 3.28
N GLY A 31 2.01 1.37 3.65
CA GLY A 31 3.20 1.23 4.47
C GLY A 31 3.96 -0.06 4.22
N ALA A 32 5.27 0.01 4.37
CA ALA A 32 6.19 -1.11 4.34
C ALA A 32 6.97 -1.12 5.66
N GLU A 33 7.14 -2.31 6.24
CA GLU A 33 7.91 -2.50 7.46
C GLU A 33 9.04 -3.49 7.19
N VAL A 34 10.26 -3.12 7.59
CA VAL A 34 11.43 -3.99 7.52
C VAL A 34 11.51 -4.76 8.83
N GLU A 35 11.44 -6.08 8.75
CA GLU A 35 11.65 -6.95 9.90
C GLU A 35 13.11 -6.82 10.36
N MET A 36 13.35 -6.41 11.60
CA MET A 36 14.70 -6.21 12.14
C MET A 36 15.06 -7.35 13.09
N GLU A 37 16.09 -8.11 12.75
CA GLU A 37 16.64 -9.17 13.62
C GLU A 37 17.73 -8.59 14.53
N THR A 38 17.63 -8.82 15.83
CA THR A 38 18.64 -8.35 16.79
C THR A 38 19.68 -9.43 17.05
N TYR A 39 20.94 -9.13 16.77
CA TYR A 39 22.06 -10.04 17.01
C TYR A 39 23.01 -9.49 18.08
N ALA A 40 23.13 -10.20 19.19
CA ALA A 40 24.06 -9.86 20.28
C ALA A 40 25.38 -10.62 20.06
N GLU A 41 26.45 -9.89 19.79
CA GLU A 41 27.78 -10.46 19.62
C GLU A 41 28.44 -10.71 20.97
N GLY A 42 29.09 -11.87 21.13
CA GLY A 42 29.85 -12.17 22.34
C GLY A 42 31.12 -11.30 22.42
N GLY A 43 31.44 -10.81 23.61
CA GLY A 43 32.65 -10.02 23.87
C GLY A 43 32.46 -8.50 23.74
N ASN A 44 31.35 -8.04 23.15
CA ASN A 44 31.02 -6.63 23.07
C ASN A 44 29.59 -6.35 23.58
N ASN A 45 29.50 -6.02 24.88
CA ASN A 45 28.21 -5.78 25.56
C ASN A 45 27.71 -4.33 25.42
N GLY A 46 28.37 -3.50 24.62
CA GLY A 46 28.06 -2.07 24.49
C GLY A 46 26.91 -1.75 23.53
N PHE A 47 26.59 -2.66 22.61
CA PHE A 47 25.49 -2.50 21.64
C PHE A 47 25.04 -3.85 21.06
N THR A 48 23.86 -3.84 20.42
CA THR A 48 23.30 -4.99 19.70
C THR A 48 23.22 -4.65 18.22
N TRP A 49 23.57 -5.61 17.36
CA TRP A 49 23.42 -5.46 15.91
C TRP A 49 21.95 -5.57 15.51
N GLN A 50 21.52 -4.73 14.57
CA GLN A 50 20.20 -4.83 13.95
C GLN A 50 20.38 -5.20 12.47
N LEU A 51 19.96 -6.41 12.11
CA LEU A 51 20.08 -6.95 10.77
C LEU A 51 18.73 -6.78 10.06
N PRO A 52 18.66 -5.99 8.97
CA PRO A 52 17.42 -5.85 8.21
C PRO A 52 17.12 -7.14 7.46
N GLY A 53 15.94 -7.69 7.71
CA GLY A 53 15.42 -8.89 7.11
C GLY A 53 14.38 -8.61 6.03
N ARG A 54 13.29 -9.38 6.05
CA ARG A 54 12.22 -9.32 5.04
C ARG A 54 11.39 -8.04 5.18
N ILE A 55 10.95 -7.51 4.03
CA ILE A 55 9.98 -6.40 3.98
C ILE A 55 8.57 -6.99 4.00
N THR A 56 7.76 -6.53 4.95
CA THR A 56 6.33 -6.81 5.02
C THR A 56 5.54 -5.60 4.56
N TRP A 57 4.49 -5.84 3.77
CA TRP A 57 3.63 -4.80 3.23
C TRP A 57 2.29 -4.82 3.93
N THR A 58 1.76 -3.64 4.24
CA THR A 58 0.46 -3.52 4.92
C THR A 58 -0.70 -3.60 3.92
N ASN A 59 -1.85 -4.09 4.40
CA ASN A 59 -3.05 -4.16 3.58
C ASN A 59 -3.60 -2.77 3.33
N ILE A 60 -3.75 -2.41 2.05
CA ILE A 60 -4.29 -1.10 1.65
C ILE A 60 -5.81 -1.13 1.76
N THR A 61 -6.37 -0.17 2.51
CA THR A 61 -7.82 0.02 2.64
C THR A 61 -8.20 1.42 2.15
N LEU A 62 -9.16 1.51 1.23
CA LEU A 62 -9.71 2.78 0.77
C LEU A 62 -11.22 2.82 0.98
N THR A 63 -11.74 3.97 1.41
CA THR A 63 -13.18 4.15 1.65
C THR A 63 -13.75 5.36 0.94
N ARG A 64 -15.00 5.22 0.51
CA ARG A 64 -15.82 6.31 -0.05
C ARG A 64 -17.32 6.00 0.12
N PRO A 65 -18.20 7.02 0.11
CA PRO A 65 -19.63 6.82 0.00
C PRO A 65 -20.03 6.13 -1.30
N VAL A 66 -21.19 5.48 -1.29
CA VAL A 66 -21.75 4.85 -2.50
C VAL A 66 -22.27 5.95 -3.43
N THR A 67 -21.67 6.05 -4.62
CA THR A 67 -22.06 7.01 -5.66
C THR A 67 -22.07 6.32 -7.02
N ALA A 68 -22.39 7.05 -8.10
CA ALA A 68 -22.31 6.52 -9.46
C ALA A 68 -20.89 6.00 -9.80
N ASP A 69 -19.85 6.62 -9.24
CA ASP A 69 -18.46 6.16 -9.43
C ASP A 69 -18.20 4.79 -8.81
N THR A 70 -19.01 4.34 -7.84
CA THR A 70 -18.94 2.99 -7.25
C THR A 70 -19.06 1.88 -8.29
N MET A 71 -19.81 2.12 -9.38
CA MET A 71 -19.90 1.17 -10.49
C MET A 71 -18.54 0.91 -11.17
N LYS A 72 -17.61 1.88 -11.16
CA LYS A 72 -16.27 1.72 -11.74
C LYS A 72 -15.48 0.63 -11.02
N ILE A 73 -15.59 0.56 -9.68
CA ILE A 73 -14.93 -0.49 -8.89
C ILE A 73 -15.56 -1.85 -9.18
N ALA A 74 -16.90 -1.93 -9.18
CA ALA A 74 -17.58 -3.20 -9.45
C ALA A 74 -17.23 -3.75 -10.84
N ARG A 75 -17.16 -2.87 -11.86
CA ARG A 75 -16.71 -3.24 -13.21
C ARG A 75 -15.26 -3.69 -13.20
N TRP A 76 -14.36 -2.92 -12.60
CA TRP A 76 -12.94 -3.26 -12.51
C TRP A 76 -12.70 -4.59 -11.77
N LEU A 77 -13.41 -4.85 -10.68
CA LEU A 77 -13.35 -6.13 -9.96
C LEU A 77 -13.78 -7.28 -10.86
N ASN A 78 -14.90 -7.13 -11.56
CA ASN A 78 -15.39 -8.16 -12.47
C ASN A 78 -14.38 -8.43 -13.60
N GLU A 79 -13.88 -7.38 -14.26
CA GLU A 79 -12.85 -7.51 -15.31
C GLU A 79 -11.56 -8.16 -14.78
N THR A 80 -11.14 -7.81 -13.57
CA THR A 80 -9.93 -8.37 -12.94
C THR A 80 -10.14 -9.84 -12.63
N ILE A 81 -11.25 -10.22 -12.00
CA ILE A 81 -11.55 -11.62 -11.65
C ILE A 81 -11.61 -12.50 -12.90
N GLN A 82 -12.23 -12.02 -13.98
CA GLN A 82 -12.33 -12.76 -15.25
C GLN A 82 -10.98 -12.91 -15.96
N ARG A 83 -10.03 -12.00 -15.74
CA ARG A 83 -8.69 -12.01 -16.36
C ARG A 83 -7.67 -12.85 -15.59
N VAL A 84 -7.97 -13.25 -14.36
CA VAL A 84 -7.05 -14.08 -13.59
C VAL A 84 -7.12 -15.50 -14.14
N GLU A 85 -6.20 -15.81 -15.06
CA GLU A 85 -5.82 -17.19 -15.31
C GLU A 85 -5.03 -17.67 -14.08
N PRO A 86 -5.38 -18.80 -13.46
CA PRO A 86 -4.57 -19.37 -12.41
C PRO A 86 -3.17 -19.62 -12.99
N LYS A 87 -2.17 -18.96 -12.41
CA LYS A 87 -0.78 -19.29 -12.73
C LYS A 87 -0.54 -20.68 -12.13
N ASP A 88 -0.55 -21.71 -12.98
CA ASP A 88 -0.17 -23.06 -12.58
C ASP A 88 1.20 -23.00 -11.90
N GLY A 89 1.26 -23.58 -10.70
CA GLY A 89 2.42 -23.49 -9.83
C GLY A 89 3.64 -24.13 -10.48
N GLU A 90 4.71 -23.36 -10.58
CA GLU A 90 6.08 -23.89 -10.58
C GLU A 90 6.60 -23.87 -9.14
#